data_AF-A0A411WUH6-F1
#
_entry.id   AF-A0A411WUH6-F1
#
_cell.length_a   1.000
_cell.length_b   1.000
_cell.length_c   1.000
_cell.angle_alpha   90.00
_cell.angle_beta   90.00
_cell.angle_gamma   90.00
#
_symmetry.space_group_name_H-M   'P 1'
#
loop_
_entity.id
_entity.type
_entity.pdbx_description
1 polymer ?
#
loop_
_entity_poly.entity_id
_entity_poly.type
_entity_poly.pdbx_seq_one_letter_code
_entity_poly.pdbx_strand_id
1 'polypeptide(L)'
;MAGAILVTEKNGVSLSSIDFDYIIEKIRPNFNDSEKDVREEIYSPVDDGGMSFISLVEQCAERFNAFVRAASIAYENEIKEQPFSARRNSWDELLTALRSDPRYGKS
;
A
#
# COMPACT_ATOMS: atom_id res chain seq x y z
N MET A 1 -0.41 8.61 -16.99
CA MET A 1 0.81 8.63 -16.15
C MET A 1 0.85 7.30 -15.40
N ALA A 2 1.91 7.00 -14.67
CA ALA A 2 2.03 5.78 -13.87
C ALA A 2 2.10 6.18 -12.39
N GLY A 3 1.59 5.33 -11.49
CA GLY A 3 1.67 5.55 -10.06
C GLY A 3 2.68 4.61 -9.39
N ALA A 4 3.07 4.88 -8.14
CA ALA A 4 4.04 4.04 -7.43
C ALA A 4 3.78 3.92 -5.92
N ILE A 5 4.08 2.76 -5.36
CA ILE A 5 4.15 2.54 -3.90
C ILE A 5 5.61 2.36 -3.55
N LEU A 6 6.22 3.37 -2.91
CA LEU A 6 7.63 3.34 -2.54
C LEU A 6 7.80 2.55 -1.24
N VAL A 7 8.48 1.41 -1.30
CA VAL A 7 8.66 0.53 -0.14
C VAL A 7 9.96 0.90 0.58
N THR A 8 11.06 1.06 -0.16
CA THR A 8 12.36 1.53 0.34
C THR A 8 12.94 2.58 -0.60
N GLU A 9 14.09 3.19 -0.26
CA GLU A 9 14.77 4.14 -1.14
C GLU A 9 15.13 3.56 -2.52
N LYS A 10 15.25 2.23 -2.63
CA LYS A 10 15.70 1.54 -3.85
C LYS A 10 14.64 0.65 -4.48
N ASN A 11 13.57 0.32 -3.74
CA ASN A 11 12.52 -0.59 -4.20
C ASN A 11 11.14 0.02 -4.01
N GLY A 12 10.26 -0.28 -4.96
CA GLY A 12 8.85 0.06 -4.92
C GLY A 12 8.10 -0.71 -5.99
N VAL A 13 6.77 -0.60 -5.97
CA VAL A 13 5.90 -1.21 -6.97
C VAL A 13 5.37 -0.12 -7.88
N SER A 14 5.66 -0.26 -9.18
CA SER A 14 5.15 0.65 -10.22
C SER A 14 3.85 0.12 -10.77
N LEU A 15 2.84 0.98 -10.86
CA LEU A 15 1.47 0.62 -11.24
C LEU A 15 0.99 1.54 -12.37
N SER A 16 0.01 1.08 -13.14
CA SER A 16 -0.76 2.00 -13.99
C SER A 16 -1.47 3.03 -13.10
N SER A 17 -1.79 4.23 -13.59
CA SER A 17 -2.56 5.21 -12.78
C SER A 17 -3.86 4.61 -12.25
N ILE A 18 -4.58 3.86 -13.09
CA ILE A 18 -5.87 3.24 -12.70
C ILE A 18 -5.67 2.23 -11.58
N ASP A 19 -4.64 1.39 -11.67
CA ASP A 19 -4.38 0.38 -10.64
C ASP A 19 -3.82 0.99 -9.36
N PHE A 20 -2.99 2.04 -9.48
CA PHE A 20 -2.51 2.81 -8.34
C PHE A 20 -3.68 3.40 -7.56
N ASP A 21 -4.52 4.22 -8.20
CA ASP A 21 -5.66 4.87 -7.54
C ASP A 21 -6.61 3.82 -6.95
N TYR A 22 -6.89 2.74 -7.70
CA TYR A 22 -7.74 1.66 -7.22
C TYR A 22 -7.18 0.98 -5.96
N ILE A 23 -5.90 0.59 -6.00
CA ILE A 23 -5.29 -0.17 -4.92
C ILE A 23 -5.18 0.70 -3.66
N ILE A 24 -4.63 1.91 -3.75
CA ILE A 24 -4.45 2.74 -2.56
C ILE A 24 -5.79 3.10 -1.91
N GLU A 25 -6.83 3.38 -2.71
CA GLU A 25 -8.15 3.69 -2.16
C GLU A 25 -8.86 2.46 -1.57
N LYS A 26 -8.56 1.25 -2.08
CA LYS A 26 -9.00 0.00 -1.44
C LYS A 26 -8.26 -0.27 -0.14
N ILE A 27 -6.99 0.14 0.00
CA ILE A 27 -6.20 -0.04 1.22
C ILE A 27 -6.61 0.94 2.32
N ARG A 28 -6.76 2.23 1.96
CA ARG A 28 -7.02 3.37 2.85
C ARG A 28 -8.08 3.14 3.96
N PRO A 29 -9.24 2.49 3.73
CA PRO A 29 -10.24 2.29 4.78
C PRO A 29 -9.90 1.18 5.78
N ASN A 30 -8.86 0.38 5.57
CA ASN A 30 -8.52 -0.77 6.42
C ASN A 30 -7.52 -0.44 7.54
N PHE A 31 -7.11 0.84 7.65
CA PHE A 31 -6.37 1.34 8.80
C PHE A 31 -7.28 1.43 10.02
N ASN A 32 -6.71 1.15 11.19
CA ASN A 32 -7.42 1.31 12.46
C ASN A 32 -7.48 2.81 12.84
N ASP A 33 -8.41 3.17 13.72
CA ASP A 33 -8.52 4.55 14.22
C ASP A 33 -7.23 5.04 14.90
N SER A 34 -6.50 4.13 15.57
CA SER A 34 -5.22 4.41 16.21
C SER A 34 -4.05 4.59 15.22
N GLU A 35 -4.24 4.24 13.96
CA GLU A 35 -3.23 4.33 12.89
C GLU A 35 -3.54 5.49 11.91
N LYS A 36 -4.41 6.41 12.32
CA LYS A 36 -4.83 7.54 11.49
C LYS A 36 -3.65 8.42 11.08
N ASP A 37 -2.73 8.68 12.00
CA ASP A 37 -1.50 9.43 11.76
C ASP A 37 -0.60 8.72 10.73
N VAL A 38 -0.45 7.40 10.86
CA VAL A 38 0.30 6.57 9.92
C VAL A 38 -0.28 6.66 8.51
N ARG A 39 -1.61 6.54 8.41
CA ARG A 39 -2.32 6.66 7.13
C ARG A 39 -2.12 8.05 6.53
N GLU A 40 -2.30 9.12 7.30
CA GLU A 40 -2.12 10.49 6.81
C GLU A 40 -0.69 10.73 6.31
N GLU A 41 0.31 10.26 7.05
CA GLU A 41 1.71 10.42 6.67
C GLU A 41 2.06 9.69 5.37
N ILE A 42 1.65 8.42 5.23
CA ILE A 42 1.92 7.60 4.03
C ILE A 42 1.24 8.18 2.78
N TYR A 43 0.03 8.72 2.93
CA TYR A 43 -0.79 9.24 1.82
C TYR A 43 -0.57 10.73 1.55
N SER A 44 0.15 11.45 2.41
CA SER A 44 0.45 12.88 2.24
C SER A 44 0.98 13.27 0.85
N PRO A 45 1.82 12.46 0.13
CA PRO A 45 2.26 12.86 -1.20
C PRO A 45 1.10 12.90 -2.21
N VAL A 46 0.09 12.04 -2.06
CA VAL A 46 -1.12 12.05 -2.90
C VAL A 46 -2.05 13.18 -2.46
N ASP A 47 -2.35 13.24 -1.16
CA ASP A 47 -3.42 14.08 -0.62
C ASP A 47 -3.04 15.58 -0.65
N ASP A 48 -1.80 15.92 -0.26
CA ASP A 48 -1.32 17.29 -0.18
C ASP A 48 -0.44 17.67 -1.39
N GLY A 49 0.30 16.68 -1.91
CA GLY A 49 1.28 16.89 -2.98
C GLY A 49 0.73 16.72 -4.40
N GLY A 50 -0.46 16.12 -4.56
CA GLY A 50 -1.00 15.77 -5.88
C GLY A 50 -0.11 14.78 -6.66
N MET A 51 0.74 14.04 -5.96
CA MET A 51 1.69 13.10 -6.55
C MET A 51 1.02 11.77 -6.86
N SER A 52 1.53 11.05 -7.87
CA SER A 52 1.11 9.67 -8.15
C SER A 52 1.96 8.66 -7.39
N PHE A 53 2.26 8.89 -6.11
CA PHE A 53 2.91 7.88 -5.28
C PHE A 53 2.54 8.00 -3.81
N ILE A 54 2.67 6.91 -3.06
CA ILE A 54 2.72 6.90 -1.59
C ILE A 54 4.08 6.40 -1.13
N SER A 55 4.50 6.75 0.08
CA SER A 55 5.83 6.41 0.60
C SER A 55 5.78 5.68 1.94
N LEU A 56 6.40 4.50 1.98
CA LEU A 56 6.66 3.73 3.19
C LEU A 56 8.13 3.84 3.63
N VAL A 57 8.95 4.61 2.92
CA VAL A 57 10.42 4.59 3.07
C VAL A 57 10.85 4.99 4.48
N GLU A 58 10.24 6.04 5.03
CA GLU A 58 10.61 6.61 6.35
C GLU A 58 9.87 5.93 7.51
N GLN A 59 8.98 4.99 7.23
CA GLN A 59 8.19 4.31 8.25
C GLN A 59 9.03 3.34 9.07
N CYS A 60 8.90 3.43 10.40
CA CYS A 60 9.44 2.42 11.31
C CYS A 60 8.70 1.08 11.13
N ALA A 61 9.21 0.01 11.77
CA ALA A 61 8.66 -1.33 11.59
C ALA A 61 7.17 -1.42 11.97
N GLU A 62 6.77 -0.85 13.11
CA GLU A 62 5.37 -0.84 13.55
C GLU A 62 4.43 -0.20 12.51
N ARG A 63 4.76 1.02 12.09
CA ARG A 63 3.97 1.78 11.10
C ARG A 63 3.96 1.13 9.72
N PHE A 64 5.10 0.57 9.31
CA PHE A 64 5.18 -0.23 8.09
C PHE A 64 4.22 -1.43 8.14
N ASN A 65 4.23 -2.19 9.25
CA ASN A 65 3.35 -3.34 9.40
C ASN A 65 1.86 -2.96 9.51
N ALA A 66 1.52 -1.76 10.00
CA ALA A 66 0.16 -1.23 9.90
C ALA A 66 -0.32 -1.12 8.45
N PHE A 67 0.52 -0.58 7.54
CA PHE A 67 0.22 -0.56 6.11
C PHE A 67 0.11 -1.98 5.53
N VAL A 68 1.04 -2.88 5.86
CA VAL A 68 1.01 -4.27 5.36
C VAL A 68 -0.26 -4.99 5.77
N ARG A 69 -0.71 -4.80 7.03
CA ARG A 69 -1.96 -5.35 7.56
C ARG A 69 -3.15 -4.79 6.78
N ALA A 70 -3.24 -3.48 6.63
CA ALA A 70 -4.31 -2.82 5.88
C ALA A 70 -4.36 -3.31 4.42
N ALA A 71 -3.20 -3.46 3.78
CA ALA A 71 -3.09 -3.97 2.40
C ALA A 71 -3.50 -5.43 2.28
N SER A 72 -3.16 -6.27 3.26
CA SER A 72 -3.55 -7.68 3.28
C SER A 72 -5.08 -7.83 3.42
N ILE A 73 -5.71 -7.07 4.31
CA ILE A 73 -7.18 -7.06 4.48
C ILE A 73 -7.86 -6.58 3.19
N ALA A 74 -7.36 -5.52 2.57
CA ALA A 74 -7.90 -4.99 1.32
C ALA A 74 -7.87 -6.06 0.21
N TYR A 75 -6.75 -6.76 0.08
CA TYR A 75 -6.62 -7.86 -0.89
C TYR A 75 -7.56 -9.03 -0.57
N GLU A 76 -7.66 -9.45 0.70
CA GLU A 76 -8.58 -10.51 1.10
C GLU A 76 -10.04 -10.18 0.79
N ASN A 77 -10.43 -8.92 0.94
CA ASN A 77 -11.76 -8.46 0.57
C ASN A 77 -11.94 -8.43 -0.96
N GLU A 78 -10.93 -7.93 -1.70
CA GLU A 78 -10.94 -7.92 -3.16
C GLU A 78 -11.11 -9.32 -3.74
N ILE A 79 -10.37 -10.33 -3.27
CA ILE A 79 -10.48 -11.70 -3.81
C ILE A 79 -11.80 -12.37 -3.45
N LYS A 80 -12.45 -11.96 -2.35
CA LYS A 80 -13.79 -12.44 -1.98
C LYS A 80 -14.86 -11.84 -2.88
N GLU A 81 -14.76 -10.54 -3.17
CA GLU A 81 -15.71 -9.81 -4.02
C GLU A 81 -15.50 -10.12 -5.51
N GLN A 82 -14.24 -10.20 -5.95
CA GLN A 82 -13.82 -10.33 -7.33
C GLN A 82 -12.68 -11.37 -7.47
N PRO A 83 -12.98 -12.68 -7.40
CA PRO A 83 -11.98 -13.74 -7.46
C PRO A 83 -11.12 -13.76 -8.74
N PHE A 84 -11.64 -13.19 -9.83
CA PHE A 84 -10.99 -13.08 -11.13
C PHE A 84 -10.60 -11.63 -11.48
N SER A 85 -10.33 -10.80 -10.47
CA SER A 85 -9.92 -9.40 -10.66
C SER A 85 -8.74 -9.30 -11.62
N ALA A 86 -8.87 -8.44 -12.63
CA ALA A 86 -7.79 -8.15 -13.58
C ALA A 86 -6.54 -7.56 -12.91
N ARG A 87 -6.67 -7.09 -11.66
CA ARG A 87 -5.60 -6.46 -10.87
C ARG A 87 -4.87 -7.42 -9.94
N ARG A 88 -5.17 -8.73 -10.02
CA ARG A 88 -4.54 -9.74 -9.15
C ARG A 88 -3.02 -9.69 -9.18
N ASN A 89 -2.43 -9.54 -10.37
CA ASN A 89 -0.98 -9.45 -10.52
C ASN A 89 -0.40 -8.23 -9.78
N SER A 90 -1.06 -7.08 -9.87
CA SER A 90 -0.64 -5.85 -9.17
C SER A 90 -0.71 -5.99 -7.65
N TRP A 91 -1.76 -6.65 -7.14
CA TRP A 91 -1.86 -6.98 -5.73
C TRP A 91 -0.77 -7.95 -5.27
N ASP A 92 -0.53 -9.02 -6.04
CA ASP A 92 0.48 -10.03 -5.72
C ASP A 92 1.90 -9.42 -5.74
N GLU A 93 2.18 -8.51 -6.67
CA GLU A 93 3.43 -7.75 -6.74
C GLU A 93 3.62 -6.86 -5.50
N LEU A 94 2.58 -6.10 -5.13
CA LEU A 94 2.59 -5.27 -3.92
C LEU A 94 2.83 -6.11 -2.67
N LEU A 95 2.06 -7.17 -2.44
CA LEU A 95 2.18 -7.99 -1.24
C LEU A 95 3.52 -8.73 -1.19
N THR A 96 4.05 -9.15 -2.33
CA THR A 96 5.40 -9.75 -2.42
C THR A 96 6.47 -8.74 -2.03
N ALA A 97 6.40 -7.52 -2.56
CA ALA A 97 7.36 -6.45 -2.24
C ALA A 97 7.33 -6.10 -0.76
N LEU A 98 6.13 -5.97 -0.18
CA LEU A 98 5.93 -5.69 1.24
C LEU A 98 6.48 -6.80 2.16
N ARG A 99 6.22 -8.06 1.83
CA ARG A 99 6.69 -9.23 2.62
C ARG A 99 8.19 -9.47 2.51
N SER A 100 8.81 -8.97 1.45
CA SER A 100 10.25 -9.05 1.23
C SER A 100 11.03 -7.96 1.97
N ASP A 101 10.35 -6.94 2.51
CA ASP A 101 10.98 -5.86 3.25
C ASP A 101 11.50 -6.35 4.61
N PRO A 102 12.73 -5.98 5.03
CA PRO A 102 13.28 -6.37 6.32
C PRO A 102 12.47 -5.93 7.55
N ARG A 103 11.56 -4.95 7.42
CA ARG A 103 10.67 -4.50 8.51
C ARG A 103 9.45 -5.42 8.69
N TYR A 104 9.13 -6.24 7.70
CA TYR A 104 7.96 -7.12 7.76
C TYR A 104 8.04 -8.08 8.95
N GLY A 105 6.96 -8.15 9.74
CA GLY A 105 6.84 -9.03 10.90
C GLY A 105 7.65 -8.61 12.13
N LYS A 106 8.27 -7.42 12.12
CA LYS A 106 8.94 -6.83 13.28
C LYS A 106 8.00 -5.92 14.06
N SER A 107 8.13 -5.94 15.38
CA SER A 107 7.43 -5.07 16.33
C SER A 107 8.40 -4.07 16.95
#